data_AF-A0A2G4IQB2-F1
#
_entry.id   AF-A0A2G4IQB2-F1
#
_cell.length_a   1.000
_cell.length_b   1.000
_cell.length_c   1.000
_cell.angle_alpha   90.00
_cell.angle_beta   90.00
_cell.angle_gamma   90.00
#
_symmetry.space_group_name_H-M   'P 1'
#
loop_
_entity.id
_entity.type
_entity.pdbx_description
1 polymer ?
#
loop_
_entity_poly.entity_id
_entity_poly.type
_entity_poly.pdbx_seq_one_letter_code
_entity_poly.pdbx_strand_id
1 'polypeptide(L)'
;MFKVNKLTDYAMVVLIDIACADGRRSAHQVSDHTGIPLPTVAKLMKSLNKAGLVASQRGATGGYALGRQPREISVADVIEAVEGPIALTACADTSDETCSMQSSCLVQGKWNRVNRAVRAALTDVTLAEMIADICSFGLLPIQRPRDLAAVGG
;
A
#
# COMPACT_ATOMS: atom_id res chain seq x y z
N MET A 1 -18.07 9.53 3.40
CA MET A 1 -16.87 10.38 3.52
C MET A 1 -15.72 9.61 2.89
N PHE A 2 -15.03 10.17 1.90
CA PHE A 2 -13.84 9.53 1.32
C PHE A 2 -12.72 9.59 2.37
N LYS A 3 -12.49 8.46 3.04
CA LYS A 3 -11.48 8.31 4.09
C LYS A 3 -10.83 6.95 3.90
N VAL A 4 -9.51 6.95 3.78
CA VAL A 4 -8.71 5.73 3.75
C VAL A 4 -8.90 4.97 5.06
N ASN A 5 -9.04 3.64 4.97
CA ASN A 5 -9.23 2.79 6.14
C ASN A 5 -7.94 2.72 6.97
N LYS A 6 -8.09 2.64 8.28
CA LYS A 6 -7.00 2.41 9.23
C LYS A 6 -6.14 1.18 8.88
N LEU A 7 -6.72 0.17 8.24
CA LEU A 7 -5.97 -0.99 7.75
C LEU A 7 -4.95 -0.64 6.65
N THR A 8 -5.25 0.35 5.82
CA THR A 8 -4.34 0.81 4.77
C THR A 8 -3.19 1.60 5.37
N ASP A 9 -3.44 2.44 6.38
CA ASP A 9 -2.36 3.11 7.13
C ASP A 9 -1.40 2.08 7.73
N TYR A 10 -1.95 1.02 8.33
CA TYR A 10 -1.16 -0.10 8.85
C TYR A 10 -0.41 -0.86 7.77
N ALA A 11 -0.99 -1.05 6.59
CA ALA A 11 -0.32 -1.69 5.47
C ALA A 11 0.91 -0.90 5.01
N MET A 12 0.81 0.43 4.96
CA MET A 12 1.95 1.30 4.65
C MET A 12 3.07 1.14 5.68
N VAL A 13 2.75 1.19 6.97
CA VAL A 13 3.74 0.98 8.05
C VAL A 13 4.42 -0.40 7.94
N VAL A 14 3.64 -1.45 7.66
CA VAL A 14 4.16 -2.81 7.42
C VAL A 14 5.12 -2.84 6.23
N LEU A 15 4.76 -2.23 5.10
CA LEU A 15 5.61 -2.19 3.92
C LEU A 15 6.92 -1.43 4.16
N ILE A 16 6.87 -0.34 4.92
CA ILE A 16 8.05 0.44 5.31
C ILE A 16 8.99 -0.39 6.19
N ASP A 17 8.48 -1.11 7.20
CA ASP A 17 9.33 -1.97 8.06
C ASP A 17 10.00 -3.10 7.25
N ILE A 18 9.27 -3.70 6.29
CA ILE A 18 9.83 -4.70 5.38
C ILE A 18 10.89 -4.07 4.46
N ALA A 19 10.64 -2.88 3.92
CA ALA A 19 11.55 -2.18 3.02
C ALA A 19 12.88 -1.81 3.71
N CYS A 20 12.84 -1.53 5.01
CA CYS A 20 14.02 -1.19 5.82
C CYS A 20 14.75 -2.40 6.41
N ALA A 21 14.28 -3.62 6.15
CA ALA A 21 14.93 -4.81 6.67
C ALA A 21 16.13 -5.25 5.81
N ASP A 22 17.24 -5.59 6.45
CA ASP A 22 18.33 -6.34 5.82
C ASP A 22 17.93 -7.81 5.67
N GLY A 23 17.03 -8.09 4.71
CA GLY A 23 16.50 -9.41 4.40
C GLY A 23 15.00 -9.55 4.64
N ARG A 24 14.56 -10.76 5.01
CA ARG A 24 13.14 -11.08 5.20
C ARG A 24 12.67 -10.80 6.63
N ARG A 25 11.42 -10.34 6.78
CA ARG A 25 10.75 -10.17 8.07
C ARG A 25 9.63 -11.18 8.26
N SER A 26 9.59 -11.84 9.42
CA SER A 26 8.42 -12.62 9.82
C SER A 26 7.29 -11.68 10.28
N ALA A 27 6.03 -12.15 10.24
CA ALA A 27 4.90 -11.37 10.73
C ALA A 27 5.04 -11.02 12.23
N HIS A 28 5.71 -11.87 13.02
CA HIS A 28 6.06 -11.59 14.41
C HIS A 28 7.02 -10.41 14.54
N GLN A 29 8.12 -10.42 13.78
CA GLN A 29 9.08 -9.32 13.82
C GLN A 29 8.45 -7.98 13.44
N VAL A 30 7.60 -7.96 12.40
CA VAL A 30 6.87 -6.75 12.02
C VAL A 30 5.91 -6.31 13.11
N SER A 31 5.18 -7.24 13.75
CA SER A 31 4.30 -6.94 14.88
C SER A 31 5.06 -6.30 16.04
N ASP A 32 6.23 -6.83 16.37
CA ASP A 32 7.05 -6.35 17.48
C ASP A 32 7.64 -4.96 17.18
N HIS A 33 8.11 -4.72 15.96
CA HIS A 33 8.71 -3.45 15.54
C HIS A 33 7.69 -2.31 15.39
N THR A 34 6.52 -2.62 14.85
CA THR A 34 5.51 -1.60 14.51
C THR A 34 4.48 -1.40 15.63
N GLY A 35 4.39 -2.34 16.58
CA GLY A 35 3.33 -2.37 17.61
C GLY A 35 1.95 -2.71 17.06
N ILE A 36 1.82 -3.04 15.76
CA ILE A 36 0.55 -3.47 15.16
C ILE A 36 0.28 -4.91 15.61
N PRO A 37 -0.93 -5.25 16.12
CA PRO A 37 -1.23 -6.59 16.57
C PRO A 37 -0.96 -7.66 15.51
N LEU A 38 -0.31 -8.74 15.90
CA LEU A 38 0.05 -9.86 15.02
C LEU A 38 -1.10 -10.37 14.12
N PRO A 39 -2.34 -10.54 14.60
CA PRO A 39 -3.43 -10.97 13.72
C PRO A 39 -3.70 -9.97 12.57
N THR A 40 -3.56 -8.67 12.84
CA THR A 40 -3.70 -7.61 11.84
C THR A 40 -2.53 -7.66 10.87
N VAL A 41 -1.29 -7.79 11.34
CA VAL A 41 -0.11 -7.94 10.47
C VAL A 41 -0.27 -9.16 9.57
N ALA A 42 -0.64 -10.31 10.12
CA ALA A 42 -0.83 -11.54 9.35
C ALA A 42 -1.92 -11.39 8.27
N LYS A 43 -3.03 -10.71 8.60
CA LYS A 43 -4.09 -10.38 7.63
C LYS A 43 -3.54 -9.48 6.51
N LEU A 44 -2.82 -8.42 6.85
CA LEU A 44 -2.24 -7.50 5.88
C LEU A 44 -1.23 -8.20 4.97
N MET A 45 -0.31 -9.00 5.54
CA MET A 45 0.68 -9.77 4.78
C MET A 45 0.01 -10.69 3.74
N LYS A 46 -1.12 -11.31 4.09
CA LYS A 46 -1.89 -12.14 3.15
C LYS A 46 -2.45 -11.30 1.99
N SER A 47 -3.06 -10.16 2.28
CA SER A 47 -3.58 -9.24 1.26
C SER A 47 -2.47 -8.69 0.35
N LEU A 48 -1.39 -8.19 0.95
CA LEU A 48 -0.24 -7.65 0.24
C LEU A 48 0.48 -8.72 -0.60
N ASN A 49 0.57 -9.97 -0.11
CA ASN A 49 1.16 -11.06 -0.87
C ASN A 49 0.28 -11.46 -2.07
N LYS A 50 -1.04 -11.50 -1.89
CA LYS A 50 -1.98 -11.75 -2.99
C LYS A 50 -1.87 -10.69 -4.09
N ALA A 51 -1.63 -9.44 -3.71
CA ALA A 51 -1.40 -8.32 -4.63
C ALA A 51 0.03 -8.26 -5.20
N GLY A 52 0.92 -9.18 -4.82
CA GLY A 52 2.32 -9.20 -5.27
C GLY A 52 3.20 -8.08 -4.69
N LEU A 53 2.71 -7.33 -3.69
CA LEU A 53 3.46 -6.26 -3.04
C LEU A 53 4.53 -6.80 -2.09
N VAL A 54 4.32 -8.01 -1.54
CA VAL A 54 5.31 -8.74 -0.75
C VAL A 54 5.45 -10.18 -1.22
N ALA A 55 6.65 -10.73 -1.12
CA ALA A 55 6.96 -12.12 -1.46
C ALA A 55 7.31 -12.92 -0.20
N SER A 56 6.51 -13.96 0.08
CA SER A 56 6.73 -14.87 1.21
C SER A 56 7.68 -16.01 0.87
N GLN A 57 8.49 -16.43 1.85
CA GLN A 57 9.28 -17.66 1.80
C GLN A 57 9.03 -18.45 3.08
N ARG A 58 8.86 -19.77 2.95
CA ARG A 58 8.70 -20.69 4.08
C ARG A 58 10.06 -21.21 4.57
N GLY A 59 10.12 -21.68 5.81
CA GLY A 59 11.30 -22.28 6.43
C GLY A 59 11.84 -21.48 7.61
N ALA A 60 12.92 -21.97 8.24
CA ALA A 60 13.52 -21.38 9.43
C ALA A 60 14.07 -19.95 9.21
N THR A 61 14.50 -19.63 7.98
CA THR A 61 14.91 -18.30 7.53
C THR A 61 13.81 -17.61 6.70
N GLY A 62 12.57 -18.08 6.82
CA GLY A 62 11.42 -17.60 6.07
C GLY A 62 10.93 -16.23 6.52
N GLY A 63 10.00 -15.68 5.75
CA GLY A 63 9.45 -14.35 5.99
C GLY A 63 9.06 -13.64 4.70
N TYR A 64 8.74 -12.36 4.82
CA TYR A 64 8.31 -11.48 3.75
C TYR A 64 9.44 -10.52 3.38
N ALA A 65 9.59 -10.30 2.09
CA ALA A 65 10.35 -9.19 1.50
C ALA A 65 9.42 -8.44 0.53
N LEU A 66 9.79 -7.25 0.08
CA LEU A 66 9.05 -6.58 -0.99
C LEU A 66 9.04 -7.46 -2.25
N GLY A 67 7.89 -7.52 -2.93
CA GLY A 67 7.75 -8.25 -4.18
C GLY A 67 8.22 -7.46 -5.40
N ARG A 68 8.35 -6.14 -5.27
CA ARG A 68 8.75 -5.16 -6.30
C ARG A 68 9.60 -4.06 -5.66
N GLN A 69 10.26 -3.22 -6.46
CA GLN A 69 11.03 -2.11 -5.90
C GLN A 69 10.09 -1.08 -5.24
N PRO A 70 10.51 -0.36 -4.17
CA PRO A 70 9.66 0.64 -3.50
C PRO A 70 9.08 1.71 -4.44
N ARG A 71 9.85 2.10 -5.45
CA ARG A 71 9.46 3.08 -6.49
C ARG A 71 8.41 2.54 -7.49
N GLU A 72 8.13 1.25 -7.47
CA GLU A 72 7.10 0.58 -8.29
C GLU A 72 5.84 0.25 -7.48
N ILE A 73 5.81 0.62 -6.20
CA ILE A 73 4.67 0.38 -5.31
C ILE A 73 4.04 1.75 -5.01
N SER A 74 2.85 1.99 -5.56
CA SER A 74 2.11 3.23 -5.33
C SER A 74 1.19 3.13 -4.11
N VAL A 75 0.75 4.27 -3.57
CA VAL A 75 -0.30 4.31 -2.54
C VAL A 75 -1.60 3.70 -3.07
N ALA A 76 -1.91 3.90 -4.35
CA ALA A 76 -3.05 3.27 -5.01
C ALA A 76 -2.98 1.73 -4.95
N ASP A 77 -1.81 1.13 -5.22
CA ASP A 77 -1.63 -0.32 -5.12
C ASP A 77 -1.94 -0.84 -3.71
N VAL A 78 -1.52 -0.11 -2.68
CA VAL A 78 -1.73 -0.52 -1.28
C VAL A 78 -3.20 -0.42 -0.89
N ILE A 79 -3.88 0.66 -1.28
CA ILE A 79 -5.33 0.80 -1.09
C ILE A 79 -6.06 -0.34 -1.80
N GLU A 80 -5.74 -0.59 -3.08
CA GLU A 80 -6.40 -1.62 -3.88
C GLU A 80 -6.15 -3.04 -3.32
N ALA A 81 -4.98 -3.29 -2.74
CA ALA A 81 -4.65 -4.57 -2.09
C ALA A 81 -5.44 -4.82 -0.79
N VAL A 82 -5.77 -3.77 -0.03
CA VAL A 82 -6.35 -3.87 1.31
C VAL A 82 -7.86 -3.66 1.32
N GLU A 83 -8.34 -2.68 0.56
CA GLU A 83 -9.73 -2.22 0.54
C GLU A 83 -10.47 -2.65 -0.73
N GLY A 84 -9.74 -2.90 -1.82
CA GLY A 84 -10.32 -3.16 -3.15
C GLY A 84 -10.32 -1.91 -4.05
N PRO A 85 -11.03 -1.96 -5.18
CA PRO A 85 -10.97 -0.92 -6.21
C PRO A 85 -11.23 0.50 -5.69
N ILE A 86 -10.42 1.47 -6.14
CA ILE A 86 -10.63 2.88 -5.80
C ILE A 86 -11.78 3.44 -6.63
N ALA A 87 -12.95 3.54 -6.00
CA ALA A 87 -14.16 4.09 -6.60
C ALA A 87 -14.85 5.10 -5.67
N LEU A 88 -14.93 6.36 -6.11
CA LEU A 88 -15.66 7.41 -5.38
C LEU A 88 -17.18 7.26 -5.46
N THR A 89 -17.66 6.60 -6.51
CA THR A 89 -19.08 6.36 -6.79
C THR A 89 -19.23 4.98 -7.39
N ALA A 90 -20.35 4.30 -7.14
CA ALA A 90 -20.64 2.99 -7.74
C ALA A 90 -20.52 2.99 -9.27
N CYS A 91 -20.86 4.10 -9.94
CA CYS A 91 -20.74 4.23 -11.40
C CYS A 91 -19.31 4.45 -11.92
N ALA A 92 -18.36 4.72 -11.02
CA ALA A 92 -16.93 4.85 -11.31
C ALA A 92 -16.15 3.61 -10.85
N ASP A 93 -16.82 2.65 -10.20
CA ASP A 93 -16.27 1.34 -9.93
C ASP A 93 -16.24 0.54 -11.24
N THR A 94 -15.11 -0.14 -11.47
CA THR A 94 -14.93 -1.05 -12.61
C THR A 94 -15.15 -2.51 -12.22
N SER A 95 -15.52 -2.77 -10.96
CA SER A 95 -16.01 -4.07 -10.50
C SER A 95 -17.38 -4.40 -11.11
N ASP A 96 -17.80 -5.67 -11.03
CA ASP A 96 -19.03 -6.19 -11.68
C ASP A 96 -20.35 -5.56 -11.17
N GLU A 97 -20.29 -4.66 -10.18
CA GLU A 97 -21.42 -3.93 -9.63
C GLU A 97 -21.80 -2.73 -10.52
N THR A 98 -22.55 -3.00 -11.59
CA THR A 98 -23.08 -1.93 -12.46
C THR A 98 -24.02 -0.99 -11.72
N CYS A 99 -23.79 0.33 -11.87
CA CYS A 99 -24.68 1.33 -11.29
C CYS A 99 -26.08 1.23 -11.92
N SER A 100 -27.10 1.07 -11.10
CA SER A 100 -28.50 0.93 -11.54
C SER A 100 -29.03 2.11 -12.37
N MET A 101 -28.39 3.29 -12.29
CA MET A 101 -28.75 4.49 -13.05
C MET A 101 -27.83 4.76 -14.25
N GLN A 102 -26.95 3.83 -14.61
CA GLN A 102 -25.92 4.02 -15.64
C GLN A 102 -26.48 4.47 -17.00
N SER A 103 -27.65 3.97 -17.41
CA SER A 103 -28.27 4.31 -18.70
C SER A 103 -28.91 5.71 -18.75
N SER A 104 -29.14 6.35 -17.61
CA SER A 104 -29.87 7.63 -17.51
C SER A 104 -29.12 8.72 -16.74
N CYS A 105 -27.91 8.45 -16.24
CA CYS A 105 -27.15 9.36 -15.39
C CYS A 105 -26.35 10.39 -16.20
N LEU A 106 -26.92 11.59 -16.36
CA LEU A 106 -26.28 12.73 -17.05
C LEU A 106 -24.97 13.22 -16.40
N VAL A 107 -24.70 12.86 -15.13
CA VAL A 107 -23.52 13.30 -14.38
C VAL A 107 -22.41 12.24 -14.28
N GLN A 108 -22.64 11.02 -14.78
CA GLN A 108 -21.69 9.90 -14.65
C GLN A 108 -20.30 10.24 -15.21
N GLY A 109 -20.25 10.84 -16.41
CA GLY A 109 -18.97 11.19 -17.05
C GLY A 109 -18.14 12.20 -16.23
N LYS A 110 -18.79 13.08 -15.46
CA LYS A 110 -18.11 14.02 -14.57
C LYS A 110 -17.49 13.30 -13.37
N TRP A 111 -18.22 12.37 -12.75
CA TRP A 111 -17.69 11.56 -11.65
C TRP A 111 -16.53 10.66 -12.07
N ASN A 112 -16.58 10.08 -13.27
CA ASN A 112 -15.47 9.30 -13.81
C ASN A 112 -14.19 10.15 -13.97
N ARG A 113 -14.32 11.42 -14.35
CA ARG A 113 -13.18 12.36 -14.39
C ARG A 113 -12.61 12.60 -13.00
N VAL A 114 -13.46 12.81 -11.99
CA VAL A 114 -13.02 13.00 -10.60
C VAL A 114 -12.33 11.74 -10.06
N ASN A 115 -12.90 10.55 -10.29
CA ASN A 115 -12.30 9.29 -9.86
C ASN A 115 -10.93 9.07 -10.49
N ARG A 116 -10.79 9.34 -11.80
CA ARG A 116 -9.49 9.28 -12.48
C ARG A 116 -8.47 10.23 -11.88
N ALA A 117 -8.87 11.46 -11.54
CA ALA A 117 -7.97 12.45 -10.94
C ALA A 117 -7.48 12.00 -9.56
N VAL A 118 -8.38 11.48 -8.72
CA VAL A 118 -8.02 10.96 -7.38
C VAL A 118 -7.12 9.73 -7.50
N ARG A 119 -7.47 8.76 -8.37
CA ARG A 119 -6.66 7.58 -8.59
C ARG A 119 -5.28 7.93 -9.13
N ALA A 120 -5.18 8.89 -10.06
CA ALA A 120 -3.90 9.37 -10.59
C ALA A 120 -3.04 9.96 -9.46
N ALA A 121 -3.60 10.83 -8.62
CA ALA A 121 -2.87 11.40 -7.48
C ALA A 121 -2.36 10.32 -6.49
N LEU A 122 -3.16 9.28 -6.24
CA LEU A 122 -2.74 8.15 -5.39
C LEU A 122 -1.72 7.23 -6.07
N THR A 123 -1.70 7.19 -7.40
CA THR A 123 -0.73 6.40 -8.17
C THR A 123 0.64 7.10 -8.22
N ASP A 124 0.63 8.43 -8.22
CA ASP A 124 1.83 9.27 -8.32
C ASP A 124 2.72 9.17 -7.07
N VAL A 125 2.11 8.94 -5.90
CA VAL A 125 2.85 8.78 -4.64
C VAL A 125 3.29 7.33 -4.44
N THR A 126 4.58 7.12 -4.26
CA THR A 126 5.22 5.81 -4.15
C THR A 126 5.68 5.48 -2.72
N LEU A 127 5.92 4.19 -2.45
CA LEU A 127 6.51 3.73 -1.20
C LEU A 127 7.93 4.31 -1.01
N ALA A 128 8.67 4.55 -2.09
CA ALA A 128 9.99 5.18 -2.02
C ALA A 128 9.93 6.60 -1.44
N GLU A 129 8.98 7.42 -1.90
CA GLU A 129 8.78 8.79 -1.40
C GLU A 129 8.34 8.78 0.07
N MET A 130 7.43 7.88 0.43
CA MET A 130 7.00 7.70 1.82
C MET A 130 8.17 7.34 2.75
N ILE A 131 9.11 6.50 2.31
CA ILE A 131 10.31 6.15 3.09
C ILE A 131 11.26 7.35 3.22
N ALA A 132 11.46 8.11 2.14
CA ALA A 132 12.35 9.27 2.11
C ALA A 132 11.91 10.36 3.10
N ASP A 133 10.59 10.62 3.18
CA ASP A 133 10.03 11.58 4.12
C ASP A 133 10.28 11.14 5.57
N ILE A 134 10.04 9.87 5.89
CA ILE A 134 10.23 9.37 7.27
C ILE A 134 11.71 9.38 7.67
N CYS A 135 12.63 9.13 6.74
CA CYS A 135 14.06 9.30 6.96
C CYS A 135 14.46 10.77 7.19
N SER A 136 13.76 11.70 6.57
CA SER A 136 13.99 13.16 6.71
C SER A 136 13.48 13.69 8.05
N PHE A 137 12.40 13.11 8.59
CA PHE A 137 11.84 13.52 9.88
C PHE A 137 12.43 12.81 11.11
N GLY A 138 13.34 11.85 10.94
CA GLY A 138 14.03 11.18 12.06
C GLY A 138 13.10 10.42 13.01
N LEU A 139 11.89 10.08 12.56
CA LEU A 139 10.80 9.54 13.39
C LEU A 139 10.85 8.01 13.59
N LEU A 140 11.92 7.35 13.13
CA LEU A 140 12.07 5.91 13.26
C LEU A 140 13.41 5.53 13.92
N PRO A 141 13.42 4.60 14.90
CA PRO A 141 14.63 3.91 15.35
C PRO A 141 15.09 2.82 14.35
N ILE A 142 14.60 2.84 13.10
CA ILE A 142 14.87 1.84 12.07
C ILE A 142 16.06 2.32 11.24
N GLN A 143 17.10 1.50 11.13
CA GLN A 143 18.33 1.81 10.40
C GLN A 143 18.02 2.13 8.92
N ARG A 144 18.65 3.17 8.37
CA ARG A 144 18.44 3.59 6.96
C ARG A 144 18.79 2.45 6.00
N PRO A 145 17.93 2.13 5.00
CA PRO A 145 18.30 1.19 3.94
C PRO A 145 19.46 1.75 3.11
N ARG A 146 20.48 0.92 2.83
CA ARG A 146 21.69 1.31 2.07
C ARG A 146 21.40 1.76 0.63
N ASP A 147 20.28 1.34 0.05
CA ASP A 147 20.01 1.50 -1.38
C ASP A 147 19.34 2.85 -1.76
N LEU A 148 19.00 3.69 -0.77
CA LEU A 148 18.46 5.04 -1.00
C LEU A 148 19.54 6.12 -1.28
N ALA A 149 20.82 5.76 -1.22
CA ALA A 149 21.93 6.69 -1.47
C ALA A 149 22.07 7.15 -2.94
N ALA A 150 21.25 6.64 -3.86
CA ALA A 150 21.30 6.99 -5.28
C ALA A 150 20.30 8.08 -5.72
N VAL A 151 19.49 8.63 -4.80
CA VAL A 151 18.55 9.72 -5.12
C VAL A 151 19.24 11.06 -4.87
N GLY A 152 20.18 11.37 -5.76
CA GLY A 152 20.98 12.59 -5.74
C GLY A 152 21.64 12.79 -7.09
N GLY A 153 20.83 13.08 -8.11
CA GLY A 153 21.24 13.38 -9.48
C GLY A 153 20.09 14.01 -10.25
#